data_AF-A0A5J6Z3Q5-F1
#
_entry.id   AF-A0A5J6Z3Q5-F1
#
_cell.length_a   1.000
_cell.length_b   1.000
_cell.length_c   1.000
_cell.angle_alpha   90.00
_cell.angle_beta   90.00
_cell.angle_gamma   90.00
#
_symmetry.space_group_name_H-M   'P 1'
#
loop_
_entity.id
_entity.type
_entity.pdbx_description
1 polymer ?
#
loop_
_entity_poly.entity_id
_entity_poly.type
_entity_poly.pdbx_seq_one_letter_code
_entity_poly.pdbx_strand_id
1 'polypeptide(L)'
;MAKKKIRKTNAMRRLDQLKQEYSTSTYSTDGGIDALHVAKSLGVPAARIFKTIVLEADGNSTTAGSRSGGSTLSGSRSGSSTLGGSRSGSNGSLAGVKKEAFITAPFSYASAGHSSYAPAGGKAHFVAVIGAEHDLDLKKVAAHFGVKSVKLFDWKELKTLTGYMRGGCSPIGMKRQFPTVIDSSAEDLDSVYVSAGEIGTQIILAPAVLAEVTAADFANIRQSVHH
;
A
#
# COMPACT_ATOMS: atom_id res chain seq x y z
N MET A 1 7.09 -25.68 28.19
CA MET A 1 7.03 -24.20 28.11
C MET A 1 5.83 -23.82 27.25
N ALA A 2 4.87 -23.07 27.79
CA ALA A 2 3.68 -22.68 27.03
C ALA A 2 4.09 -21.68 25.92
N LYS A 3 3.83 -22.03 24.66
CA LYS A 3 4.05 -21.16 23.51
C LYS A 3 3.11 -19.97 23.68
N LYS A 4 3.62 -18.81 24.13
CA LYS A 4 2.81 -17.59 24.36
C LYS A 4 2.12 -17.25 23.03
N LYS A 5 0.82 -17.48 22.97
CA LYS A 5 0.00 -17.23 21.78
C LYS A 5 0.01 -15.72 21.54
N ILE A 6 0.74 -15.27 20.53
CA ILE A 6 0.81 -13.85 20.15
C ILE A 6 -0.62 -13.42 19.79
N ARG A 7 -1.12 -12.36 20.45
CA ARG A 7 -2.41 -11.77 20.13
C ARG A 7 -2.29 -11.10 18.76
N LYS A 8 -2.87 -11.69 17.73
CA LYS A 8 -2.83 -11.12 16.38
C LYS A 8 -3.65 -9.83 16.30
N THR A 9 -3.07 -8.80 15.71
CA THR A 9 -3.75 -7.53 15.41
C THR A 9 -4.69 -7.68 14.21
N ASN A 10 -5.48 -6.64 13.93
CA ASN A 10 -6.34 -6.62 12.74
C ASN A 10 -5.52 -6.71 11.45
N ALA A 11 -4.37 -6.03 11.38
CA ALA A 11 -3.44 -6.12 10.25
C ALA A 11 -2.94 -7.55 10.04
N MET A 12 -2.45 -8.21 11.09
CA MET A 12 -1.98 -9.60 11.02
C MET A 12 -3.10 -10.57 10.60
N ARG A 13 -4.30 -10.43 11.18
CA ARG A 13 -5.46 -11.25 10.82
C ARG A 13 -5.86 -11.07 9.36
N ARG A 14 -5.74 -9.85 8.83
CA ARG A 14 -6.03 -9.56 7.42
C ARG A 14 -5.03 -10.25 6.50
N LEU A 15 -3.74 -10.21 6.83
CA LEU A 15 -2.70 -10.93 6.09
C LEU A 15 -2.91 -12.44 6.12
N ASP A 16 -3.23 -13.01 7.29
CA ASP A 16 -3.56 -14.44 7.41
C ASP A 16 -4.75 -14.82 6.52
N GLN A 17 -5.81 -13.99 6.49
CA GLN A 17 -7.01 -14.24 5.69
C GLN A 17 -6.70 -14.24 4.19
N LEU A 18 -5.81 -13.35 3.76
CA LEU A 18 -5.34 -13.25 2.37
C LEU A 18 -4.25 -14.28 2.04
N LYS A 19 -3.82 -15.09 3.02
CA LYS A 19 -2.72 -16.07 2.89
C LYS A 19 -1.41 -15.45 2.41
N GLN A 20 -1.17 -14.21 2.82
CA GLN A 20 0.03 -13.47 2.46
C GLN A 20 1.14 -13.76 3.46
N GLU A 21 2.37 -13.90 2.96
CA GLU A 21 3.54 -14.12 3.80
C GLU A 21 3.98 -12.81 4.47
N TYR A 22 4.23 -12.88 5.78
CA TYR A 22 4.79 -11.79 6.55
C TYR A 22 5.53 -12.33 7.77
N SER A 23 6.45 -11.52 8.30
CA SER A 23 7.00 -11.73 9.64
C SER A 23 6.68 -10.53 10.53
N THR A 24 6.92 -10.68 11.82
CA THR A 24 6.68 -9.62 12.80
C THR A 24 7.92 -9.43 13.64
N SER A 25 8.26 -8.18 13.95
CA SER A 25 9.29 -7.89 14.94
C SER A 25 8.75 -6.95 16.00
N THR A 26 9.10 -7.23 17.25
CA THR A 26 8.76 -6.41 18.41
C THR A 26 9.94 -5.56 18.83
N TYR A 27 9.70 -4.35 19.30
CA TYR A 27 10.73 -3.42 19.78
C TYR A 27 10.33 -2.81 21.12
N SER A 28 11.31 -2.40 21.92
CA SER A 28 11.03 -1.68 23.16
C SER A 28 10.57 -0.25 22.86
N THR A 29 9.53 0.18 23.56
CA THR A 29 9.03 1.56 23.53
C THR A 29 9.79 2.48 24.48
N ASP A 30 10.71 1.91 25.28
CA ASP A 30 11.56 2.67 26.19
C ASP A 30 12.53 3.50 25.36
N GLY A 31 12.34 4.83 25.36
CA GLY A 31 13.13 5.77 24.57
C GLY A 31 12.41 6.38 23.37
N GLY A 32 11.19 5.93 23.03
CA GLY A 32 10.37 6.57 22.00
C GLY A 32 9.59 5.61 21.11
N ILE A 33 8.82 6.18 20.19
CA ILE A 33 8.06 5.46 19.15
C ILE A 33 8.29 6.06 17.75
N ASP A 34 9.22 7.00 17.63
CA ASP A 34 9.63 7.53 16.34
C ASP A 34 10.42 6.48 15.55
N ALA A 35 10.52 6.70 14.25
CA ALA A 35 11.12 5.72 13.36
C ALA A 35 12.62 5.52 13.55
N LEU A 36 13.36 6.54 14.02
CA LEU A 36 14.79 6.38 14.29
C LEU A 36 15.00 5.45 15.49
N HIS A 37 14.18 5.61 16.54
CA HIS A 37 14.17 4.70 17.68
C HIS A 37 13.77 3.28 17.27
N VAL A 38 12.74 3.13 16.45
CA VAL A 38 12.31 1.81 15.93
C VAL A 38 13.42 1.15 15.12
N ALA A 39 14.01 1.87 14.16
CA ALA A 39 15.10 1.39 13.33
C ALA A 39 16.30 0.93 14.17
N LYS A 40 16.71 1.76 15.15
CA LYS A 40 17.80 1.46 16.09
C LYS A 40 17.48 0.23 16.95
N SER A 41 16.27 0.15 17.50
CA SER A 41 15.84 -0.96 18.35
C SER A 41 15.76 -2.29 17.60
N LEU A 42 15.44 -2.24 16.30
CA LEU A 42 15.37 -3.41 15.44
C LEU A 42 16.69 -3.76 14.75
N GLY A 43 17.69 -2.89 14.82
CA GLY A 43 18.97 -3.08 14.13
C GLY A 43 18.84 -3.03 12.61
N VAL A 44 17.93 -2.21 12.08
CA VAL A 44 17.68 -2.08 10.63
C VAL A 44 17.85 -0.64 10.15
N PRO A 45 18.17 -0.42 8.86
CA PRO A 45 18.21 0.92 8.29
C PRO A 45 16.86 1.64 8.41
N ALA A 46 16.89 2.93 8.74
CA ALA A 46 15.68 3.76 8.82
C ALA A 46 14.88 3.76 7.50
N ALA A 47 15.57 3.67 6.37
CA ALA A 47 14.97 3.58 5.03
C ALA A 47 14.05 2.38 4.79
N ARG A 48 14.08 1.38 5.67
CA ARG A 48 13.14 0.24 5.62
C ARG A 48 11.92 0.44 6.51
N ILE A 49 11.90 1.47 7.36
CA ILE A 49 10.77 1.80 8.22
C ILE A 49 9.85 2.76 7.48
N PHE A 50 8.57 2.39 7.35
CA PHE A 50 7.57 3.19 6.66
C PHE A 50 6.48 3.64 7.63
N LYS A 51 6.16 4.94 7.57
CA LYS A 51 5.05 5.53 8.30
C LYS A 51 3.80 5.53 7.44
N THR A 52 2.65 5.34 8.08
CA THR A 52 1.33 5.42 7.45
C THR A 52 0.65 6.72 7.85
N ILE A 53 0.36 7.57 6.87
CA ILE A 53 -0.23 8.90 7.05
C ILE A 53 -1.62 8.90 6.42
N VAL A 54 -2.61 9.40 7.16
CA VAL A 54 -3.97 9.58 6.64
C VAL A 54 -4.16 11.04 6.22
N LEU A 55 -4.81 11.22 5.08
CA LEU A 55 -5.04 12.50 4.45
C LEU A 55 -6.53 12.71 4.22
N GLU A 56 -6.94 13.97 4.16
CA GLU A 56 -8.29 14.39 3.81
C GLU A 56 -8.22 15.33 2.60
N ALA A 57 -9.08 15.10 1.60
CA ALA A 57 -9.27 16.04 0.50
C ALA A 57 -9.92 17.34 1.00
N ASP A 58 -9.45 18.49 0.51
CA ASP A 58 -10.20 19.74 0.69
C ASP A 58 -11.43 19.76 -0.25
N GLY A 59 -12.48 20.45 0.19
CA GLY A 59 -13.83 20.37 -0.40
C GLY A 59 -13.96 20.53 -1.93
N ASN A 60 -14.98 19.84 -2.46
CA ASN A 60 -15.37 19.58 -3.85
C ASN A 60 -14.39 18.76 -4.70
N SER A 61 -14.70 17.46 -4.82
CA SER A 61 -14.24 16.60 -5.91
C SER A 61 -14.50 17.30 -7.24
N THR A 62 -13.45 17.80 -7.88
CA THR A 62 -13.59 18.44 -9.18
C THR A 62 -13.70 17.31 -10.20
N THR A 63 -14.83 17.21 -10.88
CA THR A 63 -15.03 16.29 -11.99
C THR A 63 -14.06 16.69 -13.10
N ALA A 64 -12.92 16.00 -13.20
CA ALA A 64 -12.01 16.20 -14.32
C ALA A 64 -12.79 15.86 -15.61
N GLY A 65 -13.00 16.88 -16.44
CA GLY A 65 -13.84 16.82 -17.62
C GLY A 65 -13.43 15.69 -18.58
N SER A 66 -14.44 14.96 -19.03
CA SER A 66 -14.42 14.16 -20.24
C SER A 66 -13.70 14.91 -21.37
N ARG A 67 -12.49 14.46 -21.75
CA ARG A 67 -11.95 14.70 -23.08
C ARG A 67 -12.30 13.47 -23.90
N SER A 68 -13.42 13.56 -24.61
CA SER A 68 -13.78 12.66 -25.69
C SER A 68 -12.75 12.76 -26.81
N GLY A 69 -11.80 11.83 -26.84
CA GLY A 69 -10.94 11.56 -27.99
C GLY A 69 -11.31 10.20 -28.56
N GLY A 70 -12.24 10.19 -29.52
CA GLY A 70 -12.60 8.98 -30.25
C GLY A 70 -11.48 8.57 -31.20
N SER A 71 -11.10 7.29 -31.17
CA SER A 71 -10.59 6.60 -32.35
C SER A 71 -11.15 5.19 -32.37
N THR A 72 -12.25 5.02 -33.08
CA THR A 72 -12.70 3.75 -33.63
C THR A 72 -11.68 3.27 -34.67
N LEU A 73 -11.14 2.07 -34.49
CA LEU A 73 -10.58 1.29 -35.60
C LEU A 73 -10.84 -0.20 -35.34
N SER A 74 -11.79 -0.72 -36.11
CA SER A 74 -12.11 -2.14 -36.29
C SER A 74 -11.01 -2.87 -37.04
N GLY A 75 -10.87 -4.19 -36.85
CA GLY A 75 -10.21 -4.99 -37.88
C GLY A 75 -9.80 -6.43 -37.55
N SER A 76 -10.74 -7.35 -37.74
CA SER A 76 -10.56 -8.69 -38.34
C SER A 76 -9.94 -9.87 -37.56
N ARG A 77 -10.68 -10.98 -37.61
CA ARG A 77 -10.33 -12.38 -37.29
C ARG A 77 -9.77 -13.10 -38.52
N SER A 78 -8.88 -14.08 -38.31
CA SER A 78 -8.81 -15.41 -38.99
C SER A 78 -7.64 -16.20 -38.35
N GLY A 79 -7.84 -17.42 -37.82
CA GLY A 79 -7.63 -18.74 -38.47
C GLY A 79 -6.13 -19.07 -38.61
N SER A 80 -5.51 -20.23 -38.32
CA SER A 80 -5.92 -21.65 -38.28
C SER A 80 -4.72 -22.52 -37.82
N SER A 81 -4.99 -23.63 -37.13
CA SER A 81 -4.31 -24.96 -37.11
C SER A 81 -2.77 -25.12 -37.08
N THR A 82 -2.23 -25.92 -36.14
CA THR A 82 -1.78 -27.32 -36.36
C THR A 82 -1.17 -27.96 -35.09
N LEU A 83 -1.42 -29.28 -34.98
CA LEU A 83 -0.91 -30.23 -33.98
C LEU A 83 0.42 -30.83 -34.46
N GLY A 84 1.31 -31.19 -33.52
CA GLY A 84 2.47 -32.06 -33.76
C GLY A 84 3.35 -32.18 -32.52
N GLY A 85 3.42 -33.38 -31.93
CA GLY A 85 4.06 -33.62 -30.63
C GLY A 85 5.50 -34.16 -30.67
N SER A 86 6.10 -34.33 -29.49
CA SER A 86 6.94 -35.49 -29.09
C SER A 86 7.50 -35.31 -27.67
N ARG A 87 7.60 -36.43 -26.95
CA ARG A 87 8.17 -36.58 -25.61
C ARG A 87 9.71 -36.62 -25.66
N SER A 88 10.39 -36.06 -24.67
CA SER A 88 11.57 -36.67 -24.03
C SER A 88 11.91 -35.92 -22.73
N GLY A 89 12.26 -36.64 -21.67
CA GLY A 89 12.47 -36.10 -20.32
C GLY A 89 13.94 -35.89 -19.96
N SER A 90 14.21 -35.04 -18.96
CA SER A 90 15.06 -35.32 -17.79
C SER A 90 15.23 -34.09 -16.89
N ASN A 91 15.02 -34.34 -15.59
CA ASN A 91 15.57 -33.73 -14.37
C ASN A 91 15.93 -32.23 -14.30
N GLY A 92 15.10 -31.50 -13.54
CA GLY A 92 15.51 -30.97 -12.23
C GLY A 92 16.44 -29.75 -12.19
N SER A 93 15.87 -28.56 -12.22
CA SER A 93 16.41 -27.39 -11.50
C SER A 93 15.27 -26.47 -11.08
N LEU A 94 15.22 -26.15 -9.78
CA LEU A 94 14.27 -25.23 -9.17
C LEU A 94 14.51 -23.81 -9.71
N ALA A 95 13.66 -23.33 -10.60
CA ALA A 95 13.44 -21.89 -10.84
C ALA A 95 12.15 -21.71 -11.66
N GLY A 96 11.02 -22.11 -11.07
CA GLY A 96 9.73 -22.16 -11.76
C GLY A 96 8.59 -21.64 -10.90
N VAL A 97 8.70 -20.40 -10.40
CA VAL A 97 7.47 -19.67 -10.05
C VAL A 97 6.90 -19.17 -11.37
N LYS A 98 5.85 -19.86 -11.83
CA LYS A 98 5.08 -19.48 -13.01
C LYS A 98 4.58 -18.05 -12.84
N LYS A 99 5.10 -17.13 -13.66
CA LYS A 99 4.47 -15.85 -14.00
C LYS A 99 3.17 -16.14 -14.78
N GLU A 100 2.16 -16.70 -14.13
CA GLU A 100 0.81 -16.75 -14.68
C GLU A 100 -0.02 -15.62 -14.06
N ALA A 101 -0.02 -14.51 -14.78
CA ALA A 101 -1.10 -13.54 -14.91
C ALA A 101 -2.21 -13.57 -13.83
N PHE A 102 -1.96 -12.94 -12.69
CA PHE A 102 -2.96 -12.06 -12.11
C PHE A 102 -2.75 -10.68 -12.72
N ILE A 103 -3.27 -10.50 -13.93
CA ILE A 103 -3.62 -9.17 -14.44
C ILE A 103 -4.87 -8.76 -13.64
N THR A 104 -4.69 -8.37 -12.38
CA THR A 104 -5.52 -7.26 -11.90
C THR A 104 -4.83 -6.05 -12.48
N ALA A 105 -5.39 -5.52 -13.58
CA ALA A 105 -4.98 -4.25 -14.15
C ALA A 105 -4.73 -3.25 -13.01
N PRO A 106 -3.72 -2.36 -13.11
CA PRO A 106 -3.55 -1.29 -12.12
C PRO A 106 -4.93 -0.67 -11.96
N PHE A 107 -5.45 -0.66 -10.73
CA PHE A 107 -6.78 -0.15 -10.46
C PHE A 107 -6.68 1.36 -10.69
N SER A 108 -6.81 1.74 -11.95
CA SER A 108 -6.70 3.11 -12.38
C SER A 108 -7.77 3.86 -11.64
N TYR A 109 -7.32 4.76 -10.78
CA TYR A 109 -8.17 5.66 -10.00
C TYR A 109 -9.13 6.46 -10.90
N ALA A 110 -8.81 6.59 -12.20
CA ALA A 110 -9.69 7.18 -13.21
C ALA A 110 -10.85 6.27 -13.65
N SER A 111 -10.70 4.93 -13.56
CA SER A 111 -11.72 3.94 -13.95
C SER A 111 -12.68 3.58 -12.80
N ALA A 112 -12.22 3.72 -11.57
CA ALA A 112 -13.08 3.70 -10.39
C ALA A 112 -13.71 5.08 -10.25
N GLY A 113 -14.88 5.28 -10.84
CA GLY A 113 -15.60 6.55 -10.80
C GLY A 113 -15.46 7.22 -9.42
N HIS A 114 -15.10 8.50 -9.41
CA HIS A 114 -14.68 9.35 -8.28
C HIS A 114 -15.67 9.43 -7.09
N SER A 115 -16.72 8.61 -7.08
CA SER A 115 -17.88 8.64 -6.20
C SER A 115 -17.88 7.59 -5.08
N SER A 116 -16.94 6.63 -5.02
CA SER A 116 -17.08 5.47 -4.12
C SER A 116 -16.36 5.55 -2.78
N TYR A 117 -15.63 6.62 -2.46
CA TYR A 117 -14.88 6.72 -1.20
C TYR A 117 -15.34 7.83 -0.24
N ALA A 118 -16.21 8.74 -0.68
CA ALA A 118 -16.92 9.63 0.22
C ALA A 118 -18.14 8.89 0.79
N PRO A 119 -18.33 8.76 2.12
CA PRO A 119 -19.65 8.43 2.64
C PRO A 119 -20.62 9.54 2.18
N ALA A 120 -21.89 9.21 1.96
CA ALA A 120 -22.90 10.21 1.56
C ALA A 120 -22.83 11.42 2.51
N GLY A 121 -22.29 12.55 2.03
CA GLY A 121 -22.10 13.79 2.79
C GLY A 121 -20.73 14.00 3.47
N GLY A 122 -19.72 13.15 3.27
CA GLY A 122 -18.38 13.28 3.88
C GLY A 122 -17.24 13.59 2.92
N LYS A 123 -16.11 14.05 3.45
CA LYS A 123 -14.88 14.30 2.68
C LYS A 123 -14.18 12.98 2.33
N ALA A 124 -13.44 12.96 1.22
CA ALA A 124 -12.64 11.81 0.84
C ALA A 124 -11.36 11.71 1.68
N HIS A 125 -11.00 10.49 2.07
CA HIS A 125 -9.79 10.18 2.84
C HIS A 125 -8.87 9.26 2.06
N PHE A 126 -7.57 9.49 2.19
CA PHE A 126 -6.51 8.72 1.52
C PHE A 126 -5.45 8.27 2.52
N VAL A 127 -4.66 7.29 2.12
CA VAL A 127 -3.51 6.79 2.89
C VAL A 127 -2.24 6.96 2.06
N ALA A 128 -1.20 7.49 2.68
CA ALA A 128 0.14 7.54 2.12
C ALA A 128 1.08 6.71 2.99
N VAL A 129 1.82 5.79 2.38
CA VAL A 129 2.86 4.99 3.03
C VAL A 129 4.21 5.48 2.52
N ILE A 130 5.00 6.08 3.40
CA ILE A 130 6.24 6.79 3.03
C ILE A 130 7.38 6.38 3.98
N GLY A 131 8.61 6.33 3.46
CA GLY A 131 9.81 6.10 4.26
C GLY A 131 9.88 7.09 5.42
N ALA A 132 10.24 6.62 6.59
CA ALA A 132 10.00 7.39 7.81
C ALA A 132 10.89 8.63 7.94
N GLU A 133 12.07 8.60 7.31
CA GLU A 133 13.01 9.71 7.17
C GLU A 133 12.59 10.77 6.13
N HIS A 134 11.50 10.54 5.39
CA HIS A 134 11.03 11.46 4.35
C HIS A 134 9.77 12.19 4.75
N ASP A 135 9.64 13.43 4.30
CA ASP A 135 8.43 14.22 4.44
C ASP A 135 7.56 14.13 3.20
N LEU A 136 6.25 14.13 3.43
CA LEU A 136 5.24 13.96 2.42
C LEU A 136 5.03 15.27 1.65
N ASP A 137 5.01 15.18 0.32
CA ASP A 137 4.59 16.28 -0.56
C ASP A 137 3.10 16.17 -0.85
N LEU A 138 2.32 17.03 -0.19
CA LEU A 138 0.86 17.05 -0.31
C LEU A 138 0.39 17.36 -1.75
N LYS A 139 1.17 18.11 -2.53
CA LYS A 139 0.79 18.42 -3.93
C LYS A 139 0.95 17.18 -4.81
N LYS A 140 2.03 16.42 -4.63
CA LYS A 140 2.24 15.16 -5.37
C LYS A 140 1.17 14.13 -5.02
N VAL A 141 0.80 14.03 -3.74
CA VAL A 141 -0.28 13.12 -3.31
C VAL A 141 -1.64 13.56 -3.86
N ALA A 142 -1.96 14.85 -3.81
CA ALA A 142 -3.19 15.39 -4.40
C ALA A 142 -3.27 15.09 -5.91
N ALA A 143 -2.17 15.32 -6.63
CA ALA A 143 -2.07 15.01 -8.05
C ALA A 143 -2.23 13.51 -8.34
N HIS A 144 -1.61 12.63 -7.53
CA HIS A 144 -1.74 11.18 -7.65
C HIS A 144 -3.20 10.72 -7.53
N PHE A 145 -3.95 11.26 -6.57
CA PHE A 145 -5.37 10.93 -6.38
C PHE A 145 -6.33 11.79 -7.21
N GLY A 146 -5.84 12.64 -8.11
CA GLY A 146 -6.68 13.49 -8.96
C GLY A 146 -7.55 14.49 -8.21
N VAL A 147 -7.12 14.94 -7.02
CA VAL A 147 -7.83 15.94 -6.21
C VAL A 147 -7.11 17.27 -6.20
N LYS A 148 -7.84 18.36 -5.96
CA LYS A 148 -7.29 19.72 -5.97
C LYS A 148 -6.23 19.95 -4.89
N SER A 149 -6.50 19.49 -3.67
CA SER A 149 -5.57 19.55 -2.55
C SER A 149 -5.95 18.52 -1.49
N VAL A 150 -4.95 18.15 -0.69
CA VAL A 150 -5.11 17.31 0.50
C VAL A 150 -4.43 17.97 1.68
N LYS A 151 -4.91 17.66 2.87
CA LYS A 151 -4.30 18.01 4.16
C LYS A 151 -4.13 16.77 5.02
N LEU A 152 -3.26 16.86 6.02
CA LEU A 152 -3.12 15.81 7.03
C LEU A 152 -4.45 15.67 7.81
N PHE A 153 -4.89 14.43 7.98
CA PHE A 153 -6.07 14.14 8.78
C PHE A 153 -5.79 14.34 10.28
N ASP A 154 -6.78 14.80 11.06
CA ASP A 154 -6.59 15.04 12.48
C ASP A 154 -6.38 13.71 13.22
N TRP A 155 -5.29 13.62 13.97
CA TRP A 155 -4.96 12.44 14.75
C TRP A 155 -6.00 12.13 15.83
N LYS A 156 -6.76 13.13 16.30
CA LYS A 156 -7.85 12.95 17.29
C LYS A 156 -8.99 12.09 16.73
N GLU A 157 -9.23 12.17 15.43
CA GLU A 157 -10.29 11.44 14.74
C GLU A 157 -9.79 10.13 14.10
N LEU A 158 -8.47 9.90 14.09
CA LEU A 158 -7.83 8.75 13.45
C LEU A 158 -8.39 7.41 13.91
N LYS A 159 -8.63 7.25 15.21
CA LYS A 159 -9.17 6.01 15.79
C LYS A 159 -10.60 5.74 15.33
N THR A 160 -11.40 6.80 15.21
CA THR A 160 -12.78 6.70 14.72
C THR A 160 -12.78 6.24 13.26
N LEU A 161 -11.97 6.88 12.42
CA LEU A 161 -11.89 6.63 10.99
C LEU A 161 -11.24 5.27 10.64
N THR A 162 -10.05 5.01 11.16
CA THR A 162 -9.21 3.88 10.74
C THR A 162 -9.34 2.66 11.65
N GLY A 163 -9.68 2.88 12.93
CA GLY A 163 -9.58 1.87 13.99
C GLY A 163 -8.21 1.83 14.69
N TYR A 164 -7.23 2.60 14.22
CA TYR A 164 -5.89 2.66 14.79
C TYR A 164 -5.62 3.98 15.53
N MET A 165 -4.66 3.94 16.44
CA MET A 165 -4.24 5.12 17.22
C MET A 165 -2.95 5.71 16.66
N ARG A 166 -2.65 6.95 17.06
CA ARG A 166 -1.36 7.58 16.74
C ARG A 166 -0.21 6.69 17.22
N GLY A 167 0.81 6.52 16.36
CA GLY A 167 1.96 5.65 16.63
C GLY A 167 1.73 4.15 16.39
N GLY A 168 0.49 3.74 16.10
CA GLY A 168 0.12 2.36 15.77
C GLY A 168 -0.76 2.26 14.52
N CYS A 169 -0.69 3.25 13.63
CA CYS A 169 -1.49 3.25 12.40
C CYS A 169 -0.85 2.33 11.37
N SER A 170 -1.54 1.23 11.05
CA SER A 170 -1.14 0.30 9.99
C SER A 170 -1.84 0.65 8.69
N PRO A 171 -1.19 0.49 7.51
CA PRO A 171 -1.89 0.61 6.23
C PRO A 171 -2.80 -0.60 5.96
N ILE A 172 -2.69 -1.66 6.76
CA ILE A 172 -3.40 -2.93 6.59
C ILE A 172 -4.46 -3.08 7.69
N GLY A 173 -5.62 -3.63 7.34
CA GLY A 173 -6.63 -4.02 8.33
C GLY A 173 -7.34 -2.84 9.01
N MET A 174 -7.41 -1.69 8.35
CA MET A 174 -8.28 -0.59 8.76
C MET A 174 -9.76 -1.01 8.67
N LYS A 175 -10.65 -0.30 9.39
CA LYS A 175 -12.11 -0.56 9.40
C LYS A 175 -12.74 -0.60 8.00
N ARG A 176 -12.17 0.16 7.07
CA ARG A 176 -12.51 0.20 5.65
C ARG A 176 -11.21 0.35 4.86
N GLN A 177 -11.21 -0.09 3.60
CA GLN A 177 -10.10 0.18 2.68
C GLN A 177 -10.16 1.65 2.25
N PHE A 178 -9.00 2.32 2.28
CA PHE A 178 -8.82 3.67 1.74
C PHE A 178 -7.94 3.60 0.50
N PRO A 179 -8.14 4.48 -0.49
CA PRO A 179 -7.17 4.63 -1.56
C PRO A 179 -5.80 4.91 -0.97
N THR A 180 -4.83 4.10 -1.36
CA THR A 180 -3.51 4.07 -0.76
C THR A 180 -2.46 4.29 -1.83
N VAL A 181 -1.48 5.13 -1.54
CA VAL A 181 -0.28 5.29 -2.34
C VAL A 181 0.92 4.90 -1.49
N ILE A 182 1.81 4.09 -2.06
CA ILE A 182 3.09 3.75 -1.45
C ILE A 182 4.16 4.57 -2.15
N ASP A 183 5.09 5.12 -1.38
CA ASP A 183 6.19 5.85 -1.96
C ASP A 183 7.10 4.93 -2.79
N SER A 184 7.48 5.39 -3.99
CA SER A 184 8.22 4.58 -4.97
C SER A 184 9.58 4.08 -4.49
N SER A 185 10.21 4.67 -3.47
CA SER A 185 11.46 4.09 -2.96
C SER A 185 11.28 2.74 -2.26
N ALA A 186 10.04 2.35 -1.96
CA ALA A 186 9.77 1.02 -1.45
C ALA A 186 10.05 -0.06 -2.50
N GLU A 187 9.93 0.26 -3.79
CA GLU A 187 10.05 -0.71 -4.89
C GLU A 187 11.39 -1.43 -4.91
N ASP A 188 12.47 -0.73 -4.55
CA ASP A 188 13.84 -1.24 -4.58
C ASP A 188 14.24 -2.00 -3.30
N LEU A 189 13.32 -2.17 -2.34
CA LEU A 189 13.60 -2.84 -1.06
C LEU A 189 13.13 -4.29 -1.07
N ASP A 190 13.95 -5.20 -0.55
CA ASP A 190 13.56 -6.59 -0.35
C ASP A 190 12.37 -6.73 0.62
N SER A 191 12.35 -5.88 1.66
CA SER A 191 11.21 -5.80 2.57
C SER A 191 11.11 -4.45 3.27
N VAL A 192 9.88 -4.09 3.59
CA VAL A 192 9.49 -2.89 4.33
C VAL A 192 8.94 -3.27 5.71
N TYR A 193 9.05 -2.33 6.64
CA TYR A 193 8.54 -2.42 8.00
C TYR A 193 7.41 -1.40 8.14
N VAL A 194 6.21 -1.87 8.41
CA VAL A 194 5.04 -1.03 8.67
C VAL A 194 4.43 -1.40 10.03
N SER A 195 3.78 -0.45 10.69
CA SER A 195 3.16 -0.70 11.98
C SER A 195 2.19 -1.88 11.91
N ALA A 196 2.22 -2.74 12.93
CA ALA A 196 1.31 -3.88 13.02
C ALA A 196 -0.12 -3.50 13.49
N GLY A 197 -0.42 -2.22 13.71
CA GLY A 197 -1.72 -1.78 14.24
C GLY A 197 -1.72 -1.58 15.75
N GLU A 198 -0.58 -1.78 16.40
CA GLU A 198 -0.34 -1.48 17.81
C GLU A 198 1.11 -1.00 18.00
N ILE A 199 1.37 -0.29 19.09
CA ILE A 199 2.71 0.21 19.42
C ILE A 199 3.58 -0.97 19.86
N GLY A 200 4.86 -0.96 19.45
CA GLY A 200 5.85 -1.96 19.87
C GLY A 200 5.95 -3.17 18.93
N THR A 201 5.16 -3.21 17.86
CA THR A 201 5.19 -4.31 16.87
C THR A 201 5.15 -3.78 15.43
N GLN A 202 6.06 -4.28 14.60
CA GLN A 202 6.11 -4.03 13.16
C GLN A 202 5.77 -5.31 12.39
N ILE A 203 5.11 -5.15 11.24
CA ILE A 203 4.96 -6.19 10.21
C ILE A 203 6.05 -5.96 9.18
N ILE A 204 6.67 -7.05 8.75
CA ILE A 204 7.73 -7.08 7.75
C ILE A 204 7.22 -7.91 6.58
N LEU A 205 7.19 -7.30 5.40
CA LEU A 205 6.68 -7.90 4.18
C LEU A 205 7.35 -7.28 2.95
N ALA A 206 7.26 -7.96 1.82
CA ALA A 206 7.72 -7.43 0.54
C ALA A 206 6.85 -6.21 0.12
N PRO A 207 7.42 -5.18 -0.52
CA PRO A 207 6.66 -4.02 -1.00
C PRO A 207 5.51 -4.40 -1.94
N ALA A 208 5.75 -5.38 -2.83
CA ALA A 208 4.73 -5.88 -3.76
C ALA A 208 3.52 -6.50 -3.02
N VAL A 209 3.78 -7.26 -1.94
CA VAL A 209 2.71 -7.82 -1.09
C VAL A 209 1.96 -6.68 -0.39
N LEU A 210 2.68 -5.67 0.12
CA LEU A 210 2.04 -4.50 0.74
C LEU A 210 1.13 -3.78 -0.25
N ALA A 211 1.59 -3.55 -1.48
CA ALA A 211 0.81 -2.94 -2.55
C ALA A 211 -0.45 -3.77 -2.87
N GLU A 212 -0.32 -5.09 -3.01
CA GLU A 212 -1.43 -6.00 -3.28
C GLU A 212 -2.49 -5.93 -2.18
N VAL A 213 -2.11 -6.10 -0.91
CA VAL A 213 -3.06 -6.16 0.21
C VAL A 213 -3.71 -4.82 0.52
N THR A 214 -3.09 -3.72 0.09
CA THR A 214 -3.63 -2.36 0.24
C THR A 214 -4.30 -1.83 -1.02
N ALA A 215 -4.25 -2.59 -2.12
CA ALA A 215 -4.64 -2.13 -3.46
C ALA A 215 -4.02 -0.77 -3.81
N ALA A 216 -2.73 -0.63 -3.51
CA ALA A 216 -1.97 0.60 -3.69
C ALA A 216 -1.10 0.54 -4.95
N ASP A 217 -0.90 1.72 -5.54
CA ASP A 217 0.13 1.95 -6.55
C ASP A 217 1.36 2.60 -5.90
N PHE A 218 2.50 2.51 -6.59
CA PHE A 218 3.71 3.22 -6.23
C PHE A 218 3.81 4.57 -6.94
N ALA A 219 4.21 5.62 -6.21
CA ALA A 219 4.47 6.94 -6.79
C ALA A 219 5.49 7.73 -5.95
N ASN A 220 6.21 8.65 -6.58
CA ASN A 220 7.05 9.60 -5.84
C ASN A 220 6.15 10.61 -5.11
N ILE A 221 6.10 10.52 -3.78
CA ILE A 221 5.25 11.37 -2.93
C ILE A 221 6.06 12.14 -1.88
N ARG A 222 7.38 12.23 -2.06
CA ARG A 222 8.31 12.92 -1.15
C ARG A 222 8.44 14.40 -1.49
N GLN A 223 8.70 15.22 -0.48
CA GLN A 223 9.24 16.56 -0.71
C GLN A 223 10.62 16.48 -1.37
N SER A 224 10.92 17.43 -2.24
CA SER A 224 12.27 17.59 -2.78
C SER A 224 13.19 18.07 -1.66
N VAL A 225 14.32 17.40 -1.47
CA VAL A 225 15.36 17.85 -0.54
C VAL A 225 16.11 18.99 -1.23
N HIS A 226 15.94 20.22 -0.74
CA HIS A 226 16.85 21.31 -1.11
C HIS A 226 18.11 21.15 -0.26
N HIS A 227 19.22 20.74 -0.91
CA HIS A 227 20.56 20.80 -0.34
C HIS A 227 21.11 22.22 -0.43
#